data_AF-A0A3D5VG05-F1
#
_entry.id   AF-A0A3D5VG05-F1
#
_cell.length_a   1.000
_cell.length_b   1.000
_cell.length_c   1.000
_cell.angle_alpha   90.00
_cell.angle_beta   90.00
_cell.angle_gamma   90.00
#
_symmetry.space_group_name_H-M   'P 1'
#
loop_
_entity.id
_entity.type
_entity.pdbx_description
1 polymer ?
#
loop_
_entity_poly.entity_id
_entity_poly.type
_entity_poly.pdbx_seq_one_letter_code
_entity_poly.pdbx_strand_id
1 'polypeptide(L)'
;MKKFLVVLLVIILVLGLLIGGFVFALRPPFTVVAPKESEFTELKPALNAYLMDRAALALDSYSGEGEIDVSLDEAGLSQVLANALASRIDNFPRRLKYTGVFMDIRQEYIQIGGSFKFLFFPVGVSARMQAEIRDGNLELKVNSAHLGRIPLPLNFVLKTAEKYTELPEGISSLSVSVPINDEGESMGFNVSGLKLQAEQLVFSIQAEDNLIPEIDEAILEDLEELKPQAQSILADNPVALAILDELEALLEESRAKGKPVNPLRLSILGEKLYNALSEDEIQQLRNIVDDNTMKFLEENMDWF
;
A
#
# COMPACT_ATOMS: atom_id res chain seq x y z
N MET A 1 7.73 -20.78 -58.99
CA MET A 1 7.78 -19.61 -58.08
C MET A 1 6.54 -19.46 -57.20
N LYS A 2 5.29 -19.54 -57.71
CA LYS A 2 4.06 -19.40 -56.87
C LYS A 2 3.99 -20.34 -55.65
N LYS A 3 4.30 -21.63 -55.80
CA LYS A 3 4.29 -22.61 -54.68
C LYS A 3 5.33 -22.29 -53.60
N PHE A 4 6.52 -21.81 -53.99
CA PHE A 4 7.58 -21.46 -53.06
C PHE A 4 7.23 -20.20 -52.24
N LEU A 5 6.56 -19.23 -52.88
CA LEU A 5 6.06 -18.03 -52.22
C LEU A 5 4.94 -18.36 -51.22
N VAL A 6 4.04 -19.27 -51.57
CA VAL A 6 2.98 -19.75 -50.65
C VAL A 6 3.58 -20.48 -49.44
N VAL A 7 4.57 -21.35 -49.65
CA VAL A 7 5.25 -22.04 -48.55
C VAL A 7 5.98 -21.04 -47.64
N LEU A 8 6.68 -20.05 -48.20
CA LEU A 8 7.31 -18.99 -47.43
C LEU A 8 6.29 -18.21 -46.60
N LEU A 9 5.13 -17.88 -47.19
CA LEU A 9 4.06 -17.15 -46.52
C LEU A 9 3.44 -17.96 -45.38
N VAL A 10 3.24 -19.27 -45.56
CA VAL A 10 2.80 -20.19 -44.50
C VAL A 10 3.84 -20.25 -43.38
N ILE A 11 5.14 -20.34 -43.71
CA ILE A 11 6.21 -20.35 -42.69
C ILE A 11 6.20 -19.05 -41.88
N ILE A 12 6.11 -17.89 -42.53
CA ILE A 12 6.06 -16.58 -41.87
C ILE A 12 4.82 -16.49 -40.96
N LEU A 13 3.67 -16.97 -41.42
CA LEU A 13 2.43 -16.97 -40.65
C LEU A 13 2.53 -17.88 -39.42
N VAL A 14 3.07 -19.09 -39.56
CA VAL A 14 3.31 -20.00 -38.43
C VAL A 14 4.30 -19.40 -37.45
N LEU A 15 5.40 -18.79 -37.93
CA LEU A 15 6.37 -18.11 -37.06
C LEU A 15 5.73 -16.95 -36.30
N GLY A 16 4.90 -16.14 -36.98
CA GLY A 16 4.18 -15.03 -36.38
C GLY A 16 3.21 -15.48 -35.29
N LEU A 17 2.48 -16.57 -35.52
CA LEU A 17 1.59 -17.17 -34.52
C LEU A 17 2.36 -17.73 -33.32
N LEU A 18 3.50 -18.40 -33.55
CA LEU A 18 4.34 -18.93 -32.46
C LEU A 18 4.94 -17.81 -31.61
N ILE A 19 5.49 -16.77 -32.24
CA ILE A 19 6.04 -15.61 -31.54
C ILE A 19 4.92 -14.88 -30.79
N GLY A 20 3.79 -14.61 -31.44
CA GLY A 20 2.64 -13.96 -30.81
C GLY A 20 2.11 -14.74 -29.60
N GLY A 21 1.98 -16.06 -29.73
CA GLY A 21 1.58 -16.95 -28.64
C GLY A 21 2.58 -16.94 -27.49
N PHE A 22 3.89 -16.94 -27.79
CA PHE A 22 4.94 -16.88 -26.78
C PHE A 22 4.93 -15.55 -26.00
N VAL A 23 4.78 -14.42 -26.71
CA VAL A 23 4.66 -13.09 -26.08
C VAL A 23 3.44 -13.01 -25.19
N PHE A 24 2.30 -13.52 -25.66
CA PHE A 24 1.07 -13.57 -24.88
C PHE A 24 1.21 -14.44 -23.63
N ALA A 25 1.89 -15.59 -23.74
CA ALA A 25 2.11 -16.51 -22.63
C ALA A 25 3.04 -15.91 -21.55
N LEU A 26 4.04 -15.11 -21.93
CA LEU A 26 4.97 -14.50 -20.98
C LEU A 26 4.47 -13.16 -20.39
N ARG A 27 3.55 -12.47 -21.08
CA ARG A 27 3.03 -11.18 -20.62
C ARG A 27 2.37 -11.31 -19.24
N PRO A 28 2.50 -10.30 -18.36
CA PRO A 28 1.74 -10.24 -17.12
C PRO A 28 0.25 -10.55 -17.34
N PRO A 29 -0.36 -11.35 -16.46
CA PRO A 29 -1.78 -11.71 -16.58
C PRO A 29 -2.71 -10.53 -16.29
N PHE A 30 -2.26 -9.56 -15.47
CA PHE A 30 -3.04 -8.42 -15.00
C PHE A 30 -2.41 -7.08 -15.37
N THR A 31 -3.12 -5.99 -15.06
CA THR A 31 -2.65 -4.62 -15.27
C THR A 31 -1.43 -4.37 -14.40
N VAL A 32 -0.42 -3.71 -14.97
CA VAL A 32 0.84 -3.40 -14.29
C VAL A 32 0.78 -1.98 -13.75
N VAL A 33 1.01 -1.84 -12.45
CA VAL A 33 1.19 -0.57 -11.75
C VAL A 33 2.67 -0.22 -11.78
N ALA A 34 2.99 0.87 -12.47
CA ALA A 34 4.35 1.40 -12.52
C ALA A 34 4.71 2.10 -11.20
N PRO A 35 5.98 2.04 -10.77
CA PRO A 35 6.42 2.83 -9.64
C PRO A 35 6.25 4.32 -9.92
N LYS A 36 5.84 5.05 -8.89
CA LYS A 36 5.76 6.51 -8.88
C LYS A 36 6.81 7.05 -7.90
N GLU A 37 7.18 8.32 -8.05
CA GLU A 37 7.94 9.00 -7.01
C GLU A 37 7.14 8.95 -5.70
N SER A 38 7.83 8.57 -4.63
CA SER A 38 7.26 8.25 -3.32
C SER A 38 8.24 8.75 -2.28
N GLU A 39 7.72 9.39 -1.25
CA GLU A 39 8.51 9.84 -0.09
C GLU A 39 9.19 8.65 0.58
N PHE A 40 8.49 7.52 0.64
CA PHE A 40 9.02 6.27 1.16
C PHE A 40 9.53 5.38 0.03
N THR A 41 10.84 5.11 0.06
CA THR A 41 11.50 4.18 -0.88
C THR A 41 11.61 2.77 -0.32
N GLU A 42 11.40 2.58 0.99
CA GLU A 42 11.43 1.28 1.66
C GLU A 42 10.02 0.73 1.91
N LEU A 43 9.90 -0.61 1.92
CA LEU A 43 8.60 -1.28 2.06
C LEU A 43 7.92 -1.01 3.40
N LYS A 44 8.65 -1.15 4.51
CA LYS A 44 8.09 -1.04 5.86
C LYS A 44 7.44 0.34 6.09
N PRO A 45 8.13 1.48 5.90
CA PRO A 45 7.51 2.78 6.10
C PRO A 45 6.39 3.08 5.09
N ALA A 46 6.54 2.67 3.82
CA ALA A 46 5.50 2.86 2.81
C ALA A 46 4.22 2.06 3.13
N LEU A 47 4.37 0.83 3.62
CA LEU A 47 3.25 -0.01 4.02
C LEU A 47 2.58 0.55 5.28
N ASN A 48 3.37 0.99 6.27
CA ASN A 48 2.82 1.60 7.49
C ASN A 48 2.00 2.84 7.16
N ALA A 49 2.53 3.77 6.36
CA ALA A 49 1.80 4.97 5.94
C ALA A 49 0.49 4.63 5.22
N TYR A 50 0.51 3.62 4.34
CA TYR A 50 -0.71 3.15 3.67
C TYR A 50 -1.71 2.53 4.65
N LEU A 51 -1.26 1.67 5.57
CA LEU A 51 -2.13 1.07 6.57
C LEU A 51 -2.79 2.14 7.46
N MET A 52 -2.06 3.18 7.84
CA MET A 52 -2.60 4.29 8.64
C MET A 52 -3.65 5.09 7.87
N ASP A 53 -3.43 5.40 6.60
CA ASP A 53 -4.42 6.05 5.75
C ASP A 53 -5.72 5.23 5.65
N ARG A 54 -5.60 3.90 5.49
CA ARG A 54 -6.75 2.99 5.43
C ARG A 54 -7.45 2.85 6.79
N ALA A 55 -6.70 2.87 7.89
CA ALA A 55 -7.25 2.87 9.24
C ALA A 55 -8.01 4.18 9.53
N ALA A 56 -7.46 5.33 9.13
CA ALA A 56 -8.13 6.62 9.23
C ALA A 56 -9.45 6.62 8.44
N LEU A 57 -9.44 6.14 7.19
CA LEU A 57 -10.67 6.02 6.40
C LEU A 57 -11.72 5.10 7.05
N ALA A 58 -11.29 4.00 7.68
CA ALA A 58 -12.20 3.11 8.39
C ALA A 58 -12.83 3.80 9.61
N LEU A 59 -12.04 4.59 10.36
CA LEU A 59 -12.50 5.37 11.51
C LEU A 59 -13.55 6.43 11.15
N ASP A 60 -13.46 7.08 9.98
CA ASP A 60 -14.47 8.04 9.52
C ASP A 60 -15.88 7.41 9.45
N SER A 61 -15.92 6.12 9.12
CA SER A 61 -17.16 5.35 9.03
C SER A 61 -17.63 4.76 10.36
N TYR A 62 -16.76 4.74 11.38
CA TYR A 62 -17.06 4.15 12.68
C TYR A 62 -18.14 4.93 13.45
N SER A 63 -18.97 4.20 14.19
CA SER A 63 -20.08 4.75 14.99
C SER A 63 -19.73 4.95 16.46
N GLY A 64 -18.54 4.54 16.91
CA GLY A 64 -18.15 4.59 18.32
C GLY A 64 -18.43 3.29 19.10
N GLU A 65 -19.13 2.33 18.48
CA GLU A 65 -19.43 1.01 19.06
C GLU A 65 -19.22 -0.08 18.00
N GLY A 66 -18.56 -1.19 18.38
CA GLY A 66 -18.47 -2.41 17.57
C GLY A 66 -17.12 -2.64 16.88
N GLU A 67 -17.15 -3.41 15.79
CA GLU A 67 -15.96 -3.73 14.99
C GLU A 67 -15.71 -2.67 13.91
N ILE A 68 -14.44 -2.31 13.72
CA ILE A 68 -13.98 -1.43 12.63
C ILE A 68 -13.45 -2.31 11.50
N ASP A 69 -14.09 -2.25 10.34
CA ASP A 69 -13.60 -2.94 9.15
C ASP A 69 -12.60 -2.07 8.38
N VAL A 70 -11.34 -2.50 8.33
CA VAL A 70 -10.30 -1.87 7.52
C VAL A 70 -10.16 -2.64 6.21
N SER A 71 -10.43 -1.96 5.10
CA SER A 71 -10.23 -2.50 3.75
C SER A 71 -8.91 -2.02 3.18
N LEU A 72 -8.08 -2.91 2.62
CA LEU A 72 -6.91 -2.58 1.82
C LEU A 72 -7.23 -2.89 0.36
N ASP A 73 -7.15 -1.88 -0.50
CA ASP A 73 -7.44 -2.03 -1.92
C ASP A 73 -6.22 -2.51 -2.72
N GLU A 74 -6.50 -3.26 -3.78
CA GLU A 74 -5.49 -3.84 -4.67
C GLU A 74 -4.59 -2.76 -5.30
N ALA A 75 -5.15 -1.61 -5.67
CA ALA A 75 -4.40 -0.54 -6.34
C ALA A 75 -3.39 0.11 -5.40
N GLY A 76 -3.80 0.42 -4.17
CA GLY A 76 -2.96 0.96 -3.10
C GLY A 76 -1.82 0.00 -2.73
N LEU A 77 -2.15 -1.26 -2.44
CA LEU A 77 -1.14 -2.29 -2.17
C LEU A 77 -0.16 -2.48 -3.34
N SER A 78 -0.67 -2.50 -4.58
CA SER A 78 0.17 -2.59 -5.77
C SER A 78 1.11 -1.40 -5.92
N GLN A 79 0.67 -0.18 -5.59
CA GLN A 79 1.50 1.02 -5.66
C GLN A 79 2.60 1.01 -4.59
N VAL A 80 2.26 0.67 -3.34
CA VAL A 80 3.23 0.54 -2.23
C VAL A 80 4.31 -0.47 -2.60
N LEU A 81 3.92 -1.66 -3.08
CA LEU A 81 4.86 -2.67 -3.53
C LEU A 81 5.66 -2.23 -4.75
N ALA A 82 5.05 -1.55 -5.72
CA ALA A 82 5.74 -1.09 -6.92
C ALA A 82 6.87 -0.13 -6.58
N ASN A 83 6.61 0.83 -5.68
CA ASN A 83 7.57 1.83 -5.22
C ASN A 83 8.69 1.19 -4.40
N ALA A 84 8.35 0.35 -3.44
CA ALA A 84 9.32 -0.32 -2.58
C ALA A 84 10.22 -1.33 -3.33
N LEU A 85 9.69 -1.98 -4.37
CA LEU A 85 10.49 -2.88 -5.20
C LEU A 85 11.37 -2.12 -6.20
N ALA A 86 10.94 -0.95 -6.69
CA ALA A 86 11.74 -0.16 -7.61
C ALA A 86 13.10 0.23 -7.01
N SER A 87 13.13 0.63 -5.73
CA SER A 87 14.37 0.99 -5.02
C SER A 87 15.30 -0.21 -4.75
N ARG A 88 14.74 -1.42 -4.65
CA ARG A 88 15.49 -2.67 -4.40
C ARG A 88 16.09 -3.26 -5.69
N ILE A 89 15.58 -2.86 -6.85
CA ILE A 89 15.87 -3.46 -8.16
C ILE A 89 16.89 -2.59 -8.91
N ASP A 90 18.07 -2.41 -8.33
CA ASP A 90 19.06 -1.47 -8.90
C ASP A 90 19.98 -2.08 -9.98
N ASN A 91 20.01 -3.41 -10.16
CA ASN A 91 21.05 -4.05 -10.99
C ASN A 91 20.58 -5.27 -11.79
N PHE A 92 19.49 -5.17 -12.55
CA PHE A 92 19.22 -6.19 -13.56
C PHE A 92 20.17 -6.08 -14.77
N PRO A 93 20.51 -7.20 -15.44
CA PRO A 93 21.27 -7.18 -16.68
C PRO A 93 20.65 -6.18 -17.66
N ARG A 94 21.45 -5.42 -18.44
CA ARG A 94 20.97 -4.33 -19.35
C ARG A 94 19.74 -4.65 -20.22
N ARG A 95 19.43 -5.93 -20.45
CA ARG A 95 18.31 -6.41 -21.27
C ARG A 95 17.01 -6.66 -20.49
N LEU A 96 17.05 -6.71 -19.17
CA LEU A 96 15.89 -6.90 -18.30
C LEU A 96 15.65 -5.60 -17.53
N LYS A 97 14.48 -5.00 -17.73
CA LYS A 97 14.07 -3.79 -17.01
C LYS A 97 12.85 -4.09 -16.18
N TYR A 98 12.84 -3.69 -14.92
CA TYR A 98 11.63 -3.69 -14.13
C TYR A 98 10.66 -2.63 -14.66
N THR A 99 9.37 -2.95 -14.64
CA THR A 99 8.31 -2.09 -15.19
C THR A 99 7.17 -1.83 -14.21
N GLY A 100 7.10 -2.57 -13.11
CA GLY A 100 6.06 -2.40 -12.10
C GLY A 100 5.61 -3.70 -11.44
N VAL A 101 4.63 -3.60 -10.56
CA VAL A 101 3.95 -4.72 -9.91
C VAL A 101 2.58 -4.94 -10.55
N PHE A 102 2.10 -6.16 -10.48
CA PHE A 102 0.69 -6.45 -10.70
C PHE A 102 0.18 -7.31 -9.55
N MET A 103 -1.06 -7.04 -9.14
CA MET A 103 -1.78 -7.80 -8.13
C MET A 103 -3.16 -8.19 -8.68
N ASP A 104 -3.75 -9.24 -8.13
CA ASP A 104 -5.15 -9.64 -8.32
C ASP A 104 -5.61 -10.24 -6.99
N ILE A 105 -6.51 -9.55 -6.29
CA ILE A 105 -7.09 -10.01 -5.02
C ILE A 105 -8.47 -10.61 -5.31
N ARG A 106 -8.64 -11.89 -4.94
CA ARG A 106 -9.92 -12.61 -5.04
C ARG A 106 -10.21 -13.36 -3.76
N GLN A 107 -11.46 -13.78 -3.61
CA GLN A 107 -11.91 -14.56 -2.46
C GLN A 107 -11.08 -15.84 -2.26
N GLU A 108 -10.63 -16.47 -3.35
CA GLU A 108 -9.92 -17.74 -3.30
C GLU A 108 -8.40 -17.60 -3.21
N TYR A 109 -7.85 -16.47 -3.65
CA TYR A 109 -6.40 -16.27 -3.71
C TYR A 109 -6.00 -14.80 -3.87
N ILE A 110 -4.74 -14.51 -3.51
CA ILE A 110 -4.04 -13.28 -3.87
C ILE A 110 -2.94 -13.65 -4.85
N GLN A 111 -2.90 -13.03 -6.04
CA GLN A 111 -1.80 -13.21 -6.98
C GLN A 111 -0.98 -11.92 -7.04
N ILE A 112 0.30 -12.01 -6.67
CA ILE A 112 1.22 -10.87 -6.64
C ILE A 112 2.40 -11.17 -7.55
N GLY A 113 2.82 -10.21 -8.36
CA GLY A 113 3.96 -10.39 -9.25
C GLY A 113 4.66 -9.12 -9.68
N GLY A 114 5.90 -9.30 -10.14
CA GLY A 114 6.70 -8.28 -10.79
C GLY A 114 6.58 -8.38 -12.32
N SER A 115 6.41 -7.24 -12.97
CA SER A 115 6.47 -7.10 -14.42
C SER A 115 7.84 -6.59 -14.85
N PHE A 116 8.39 -7.25 -15.85
CA PHE A 116 9.67 -6.93 -16.46
C PHE A 116 9.54 -6.80 -17.97
N LYS A 117 10.51 -6.11 -18.57
CA LYS A 117 10.69 -6.02 -20.01
C LYS A 117 12.02 -6.65 -20.37
N PHE A 118 11.97 -7.78 -21.09
CA PHE A 118 13.14 -8.41 -21.68
C PHE A 118 13.25 -7.96 -23.15
N LEU A 119 14.21 -7.09 -23.46
CA LEU A 119 14.28 -6.37 -24.75
C LEU A 119 13.00 -5.57 -25.03
N PHE A 120 12.11 -6.10 -25.88
CA PHE A 120 10.80 -5.51 -26.21
C PHE A 120 9.63 -6.40 -25.77
N PHE A 121 9.90 -7.55 -25.14
CA PHE A 121 8.87 -8.49 -24.68
C PHE A 121 8.53 -8.25 -23.20
N PRO A 122 7.24 -8.08 -22.85
CA PRO A 122 6.81 -8.04 -21.46
C PRO A 122 6.85 -9.45 -20.86
N VAL A 123 7.39 -9.57 -19.65
CA VAL A 123 7.53 -10.81 -18.90
C VAL A 123 6.99 -10.57 -17.49
N GLY A 124 5.97 -11.32 -17.08
CA GLY A 124 5.49 -11.33 -15.71
C GLY A 124 6.12 -12.46 -14.91
N VAL A 125 6.41 -12.24 -13.63
CA VAL A 125 6.70 -13.32 -12.68
C VAL A 125 5.78 -13.11 -11.50
N SER A 126 5.01 -14.13 -11.12
CA SER A 126 4.07 -14.02 -10.00
C SER A 126 3.98 -15.26 -9.15
N ALA A 127 3.54 -15.06 -7.92
CA ALA A 127 3.12 -16.12 -7.01
C ALA A 127 1.63 -15.94 -6.71
N ARG A 128 0.91 -17.06 -6.66
CA ARG A 128 -0.45 -17.12 -6.15
C ARG A 128 -0.39 -17.66 -4.73
N MET A 129 -0.97 -16.90 -3.82
CA MET A 129 -0.98 -17.15 -2.39
C MET A 129 -2.40 -17.29 -1.89
N GLN A 130 -2.57 -18.04 -0.81
CA GLN A 130 -3.80 -18.10 -0.04
C GLN A 130 -3.48 -17.62 1.37
N ALA A 131 -4.34 -16.75 1.90
CA ALA A 131 -4.22 -16.21 3.24
C ALA A 131 -5.30 -16.82 4.13
N GLU A 132 -4.92 -17.29 5.32
CA GLU A 132 -5.82 -17.85 6.32
C GLU A 132 -5.37 -17.39 7.70
N ILE A 133 -6.30 -17.09 8.61
CA ILE A 133 -5.97 -16.86 10.01
C ILE A 133 -6.09 -18.20 10.75
N ARG A 134 -5.01 -18.62 11.42
CA ARG A 134 -5.00 -19.78 12.32
C ARG A 134 -4.29 -19.46 13.61
N ASP A 135 -4.96 -19.75 14.73
CA ASP A 135 -4.41 -19.58 16.08
C ASP A 135 -3.79 -18.19 16.33
N GLY A 136 -4.42 -17.12 15.83
CA GLY A 136 -3.92 -15.75 15.97
C GLY A 136 -2.73 -15.40 15.06
N ASN A 137 -2.42 -16.24 14.07
CA ASN A 137 -1.38 -16.00 13.07
C ASN A 137 -1.97 -15.85 11.67
N LEU A 138 -1.41 -14.95 10.88
CA LEU A 138 -1.68 -14.87 9.45
C LEU A 138 -0.79 -15.88 8.73
N GLU A 139 -1.39 -16.98 8.24
CA GLU A 139 -0.72 -17.97 7.42
C GLU A 139 -0.85 -17.60 5.93
N LEU A 140 0.28 -17.29 5.30
CA LEU A 140 0.38 -17.06 3.87
C LEU A 140 0.97 -18.30 3.19
N LYS A 141 0.14 -19.03 2.45
CA LYS A 141 0.54 -20.24 1.71
C LYS A 141 0.71 -19.95 0.23
N VAL A 142 1.91 -20.18 -0.31
CA VAL A 142 2.16 -20.12 -1.76
C VAL A 142 1.61 -21.38 -2.44
N ASN A 143 0.56 -21.21 -3.25
CA ASN A 143 -0.12 -22.29 -3.96
C ASN A 143 0.55 -22.59 -5.32
N SER A 144 1.03 -21.57 -6.03
CA SER A 144 1.67 -21.74 -7.33
C SER A 144 2.51 -20.52 -7.71
N ALA A 145 3.45 -20.71 -8.62
CA ALA A 145 4.23 -19.65 -9.23
C ALA A 145 4.03 -19.66 -10.74
N HIS A 146 4.16 -18.51 -11.40
CA HIS A 146 3.90 -18.34 -12.82
C HIS A 146 4.95 -17.47 -13.49
N LEU A 147 5.32 -17.84 -14.72
CA LEU A 147 6.03 -17.00 -15.68
C LEU A 147 5.00 -16.52 -16.73
N GLY A 148 4.56 -15.28 -16.59
CA GLY A 148 3.41 -14.73 -17.28
C GLY A 148 2.16 -15.50 -16.89
N ARG A 149 1.65 -16.28 -17.84
CA ARG A 149 0.48 -17.15 -17.71
C ARG A 149 0.85 -18.63 -17.61
N ILE A 150 2.13 -18.96 -17.70
CA ILE A 150 2.63 -20.33 -17.67
C ILE A 150 2.88 -20.72 -16.21
N PRO A 151 2.18 -21.73 -15.66
CA PRO A 151 2.45 -22.22 -14.32
C PRO A 151 3.84 -22.87 -14.27
N LEU A 152 4.60 -22.53 -13.24
CA LEU A 152 5.90 -23.10 -12.96
C LEU A 152 5.77 -24.18 -11.88
N PRO A 153 6.51 -25.29 -12.00
CA PRO A 153 6.60 -26.27 -10.91
C PRO A 153 7.12 -25.60 -9.64
N LEU A 154 6.34 -25.63 -8.56
CA LEU A 154 6.70 -24.95 -7.32
C LEU A 154 8.06 -25.41 -6.78
N ASN A 155 8.33 -26.72 -6.83
CA ASN A 155 9.63 -27.30 -6.44
C ASN A 155 10.82 -26.69 -7.20
N PHE A 156 10.64 -26.32 -8.47
CA PHE A 156 11.70 -25.67 -9.24
C PHE A 156 11.93 -24.23 -8.76
N VAL A 157 10.84 -23.49 -8.50
CA VAL A 157 10.90 -22.10 -8.03
C VAL A 157 11.52 -22.04 -6.63
N LEU A 158 11.07 -22.89 -5.72
CA LEU A 158 11.60 -22.97 -4.34
C LEU A 158 13.08 -23.30 -4.33
N LYS A 159 13.52 -24.37 -5.03
CA LYS A 159 14.95 -24.73 -5.16
C LYS A 159 15.80 -23.64 -5.80
N THR A 160 15.20 -22.78 -6.62
CA THR A 160 15.91 -21.66 -7.21
C THR A 160 16.01 -20.51 -6.21
N ALA A 161 14.94 -20.20 -5.49
CA ALA A 161 14.92 -19.17 -4.46
C ALA A 161 15.85 -19.50 -3.27
N GLU A 162 15.95 -20.77 -2.85
CA GLU A 162 16.92 -21.23 -1.83
C GLU A 162 18.37 -20.86 -2.16
N LYS A 163 18.71 -20.69 -3.45
CA LYS A 163 20.07 -20.31 -3.87
C LYS A 163 20.37 -18.82 -3.66
N TYR A 164 19.34 -18.00 -3.55
CA TYR A 164 19.45 -16.54 -3.48
C TYR A 164 19.01 -15.97 -2.14
N THR A 165 18.25 -16.74 -1.36
CA THR A 165 17.72 -16.35 -0.05
C THR A 165 17.60 -17.57 0.84
N GLU A 166 17.98 -17.44 2.12
CA GLU A 166 17.68 -18.44 3.14
C GLU A 166 16.17 -18.52 3.29
N LEU A 167 15.58 -19.60 2.79
CA LEU A 167 14.17 -19.89 3.00
C LEU A 167 14.02 -20.80 4.24
N PRO A 168 12.94 -20.66 5.02
CA PRO A 168 12.71 -21.49 6.21
C PRO A 168 12.71 -22.99 5.89
N GLU A 169 13.29 -23.82 6.75
CA GLU A 169 13.46 -25.26 6.51
C GLU A 169 12.11 -26.01 6.39
N GLY A 170 11.93 -26.81 5.32
CA GLY A 170 10.78 -27.74 5.17
C GLY A 170 9.82 -27.50 3.99
N ILE A 171 10.28 -26.93 2.88
CA ILE A 171 9.38 -26.33 1.88
C ILE A 171 8.89 -27.33 0.82
N SER A 172 7.72 -27.92 1.07
CA SER A 172 6.81 -28.36 -0.02
C SER A 172 5.76 -27.28 -0.35
N SER A 173 5.53 -26.35 0.58
CA SER A 173 4.78 -25.10 0.42
C SER A 173 5.44 -24.03 1.28
N LEU A 174 5.71 -22.85 0.74
CA LEU A 174 6.16 -21.71 1.55
C LEU A 174 4.95 -21.22 2.34
N SER A 175 4.91 -21.55 3.63
CA SER A 175 3.97 -21.00 4.61
C SER A 175 4.73 -19.99 5.46
N VAL A 176 4.36 -18.72 5.35
CA VAL A 176 4.86 -17.69 6.26
C VAL A 176 3.77 -17.45 7.29
N SER A 177 4.08 -17.70 8.55
CA SER A 177 3.23 -17.35 9.68
C SER A 177 3.71 -16.02 10.22
N VAL A 178 2.86 -15.01 10.19
CA VAL A 178 3.13 -13.70 10.81
C VAL A 178 2.27 -13.62 12.06
N PRO A 179 2.86 -13.45 13.26
CA PRO A 179 2.09 -13.23 14.47
C PRO A 179 1.28 -11.94 14.30
N ILE A 180 -0.02 -12.03 14.53
CA ILE A 180 -0.91 -10.87 14.43
C ILE A 180 -0.79 -10.01 15.69
N ASN A 181 -0.43 -10.62 16.82
CA ASN A 181 -0.17 -9.95 18.09
C ASN A 181 1.24 -10.32 18.57
N ASP A 182 2.14 -9.35 18.72
CA ASP A 182 3.43 -9.57 19.39
C ASP A 182 3.19 -9.72 20.90
N GLU A 183 3.81 -10.73 21.53
CA GLU A 183 3.67 -11.02 22.98
C GLU A 183 4.21 -9.91 23.91
N GLY A 184 4.61 -8.74 23.38
CA GLY A 184 5.31 -7.70 24.13
C GLY A 184 4.62 -6.33 24.22
N GLU A 185 3.84 -5.93 23.22
CA GLU A 185 3.17 -4.62 23.20
C GLU A 185 1.81 -4.78 22.52
N SER A 186 0.78 -5.00 23.35
CA SER A 186 -0.60 -4.91 22.89
C SER A 186 -0.88 -3.44 22.55
N MET A 187 -0.63 -3.02 21.31
CA MET A 187 -1.53 -2.05 20.71
C MET A 187 -2.92 -2.69 20.85
N GLY A 188 -3.84 -2.06 21.59
CA GLY A 188 -5.11 -2.64 22.08
C GLY A 188 -6.13 -3.03 20.99
N PHE A 189 -5.68 -3.53 19.86
CA PHE A 189 -6.43 -3.86 18.67
C PHE A 189 -6.30 -5.36 18.42
N ASN A 190 -7.40 -6.10 18.60
CA ASN A 190 -7.45 -7.49 18.18
C ASN A 190 -7.87 -7.55 16.71
N VAL A 191 -6.93 -7.88 15.82
CA VAL A 191 -7.23 -8.06 14.40
C VAL A 191 -7.88 -9.43 14.21
N SER A 192 -9.14 -9.44 13.81
CA SER A 192 -9.95 -10.62 13.56
C SER A 192 -10.50 -10.59 12.11
N GLY A 193 -10.94 -11.75 11.61
CA GLY A 193 -11.84 -11.76 10.46
C GLY A 193 -11.27 -11.39 9.08
N LEU A 194 -9.98 -11.67 8.78
CA LEU A 194 -9.42 -11.51 7.43
C LEU A 194 -10.34 -12.14 6.37
N LYS A 195 -10.91 -11.29 5.52
CA LYS A 195 -11.75 -11.67 4.38
C LYS A 195 -11.13 -11.12 3.10
N LEU A 196 -10.84 -12.03 2.19
CA LEU A 196 -10.50 -11.65 0.82
C LEU A 196 -11.79 -11.36 0.06
N GLN A 197 -11.88 -10.17 -0.51
CA GLN A 197 -12.96 -9.73 -1.39
C GLN A 197 -12.35 -9.41 -2.77
N ALA A 198 -13.19 -9.29 -3.80
CA ALA A 198 -12.68 -8.89 -5.10
C ALA A 198 -12.01 -7.50 -4.97
N GLU A 199 -10.77 -7.40 -5.43
CA GLU A 199 -9.96 -6.16 -5.42
C GLU A 199 -9.61 -5.62 -4.02
N GLN A 200 -9.96 -6.32 -2.93
CA GLN A 200 -9.78 -5.82 -1.56
C GLN A 200 -9.49 -6.91 -0.53
N LEU A 201 -8.65 -6.59 0.45
CA LEU A 201 -8.42 -7.40 1.64
C LEU A 201 -9.01 -6.66 2.84
N VAL A 202 -9.97 -7.28 3.52
CA VAL A 202 -10.66 -6.67 4.66
C VAL A 202 -10.26 -7.39 5.93
N PHE A 203 -9.90 -6.63 6.96
CA PHE A 203 -9.69 -7.15 8.30
C PHE A 203 -10.54 -6.34 9.29
N SER A 204 -11.07 -7.02 10.29
CA SER A 204 -11.90 -6.41 11.32
C SER A 204 -11.02 -6.17 12.54
N ILE A 205 -11.11 -4.97 13.09
CA ILE A 205 -10.44 -4.62 14.34
C ILE A 205 -11.51 -4.45 15.39
N GLN A 206 -11.41 -5.21 16.47
CA GLN A 206 -12.25 -4.95 17.64
C GLN A 206 -11.69 -3.74 18.39
N ALA A 207 -12.42 -2.63 18.37
CA ALA A 207 -12.13 -1.49 19.22
C ALA A 207 -12.79 -1.74 20.60
N GLU A 208 -12.01 -1.78 21.67
CA GLU A 208 -12.57 -1.65 23.02
C GLU A 208 -13.18 -0.24 23.19
N ASP A 209 -14.17 -0.11 24.07
CA ASP A 209 -14.79 1.18 24.39
C ASP A 209 -13.69 2.18 24.83
N ASN A 210 -13.72 3.40 24.27
CA ASN A 210 -12.76 4.49 24.51
C ASN A 210 -11.33 4.32 23.96
N LEU A 211 -11.08 3.44 22.98
CA LEU A 211 -9.75 3.32 22.36
C LEU A 211 -9.32 4.51 21.51
N ILE A 212 -10.28 5.33 21.07
CA ILE A 212 -10.02 6.51 20.26
C ILE A 212 -9.85 7.69 21.23
N PRO A 213 -8.64 8.26 21.36
CA PRO A 213 -8.43 9.39 22.27
C PRO A 213 -9.30 10.58 21.84
N GLU A 214 -10.04 11.15 22.78
CA GLU A 214 -10.74 12.41 22.57
C GLU A 214 -9.70 13.51 22.36
N ILE A 215 -9.90 14.31 21.31
CA ILE A 215 -9.10 15.50 21.05
C ILE A 215 -9.69 16.64 21.88
N ASP A 216 -8.82 17.41 22.54
CA ASP A 216 -9.24 18.58 23.31
C ASP A 216 -9.98 19.57 22.40
N GLU A 217 -11.15 20.03 22.85
CA GLU A 217 -12.00 20.97 22.12
C GLU A 217 -11.26 22.29 21.83
N ALA A 218 -10.33 22.69 22.72
CA ALA A 218 -9.48 23.86 22.52
C ALA A 218 -8.52 23.70 21.32
N ILE A 219 -8.01 22.49 21.08
CA ILE A 219 -7.15 22.20 19.91
C ILE A 219 -7.98 22.26 18.63
N LEU A 220 -9.22 21.77 18.66
CA LEU A 220 -10.11 21.81 17.50
C LEU A 220 -10.50 23.25 17.13
N GLU A 221 -10.80 24.09 18.11
CA GLU A 221 -11.10 25.51 17.90
C GLU A 221 -9.90 26.27 17.30
N ASP A 222 -8.69 26.04 17.84
CA ASP A 222 -7.47 26.68 17.35
C ASP A 222 -7.13 26.25 15.91
N LEU A 223 -7.39 24.98 15.56
CA LEU A 223 -7.23 24.47 14.19
C LEU A 223 -8.30 24.99 13.20
N GLU A 224 -9.54 25.24 13.63
CA GLU A 224 -10.56 25.91 12.80
C GLU A 224 -10.12 27.34 12.45
N GLU A 225 -9.51 28.05 13.40
CA GLU A 225 -9.06 29.43 13.20
C GLU A 225 -7.67 29.55 12.54
N LEU A 226 -6.95 28.43 12.38
CA LEU A 226 -5.59 28.40 11.86
C LEU A 226 -5.49 28.93 10.43
N LYS A 227 -6.34 28.45 9.53
CA LYS A 227 -6.26 28.77 8.10
C LYS A 227 -6.29 30.27 7.80
N PRO A 228 -7.28 31.07 8.27
CA PRO A 228 -7.31 32.50 7.97
C PRO A 228 -6.11 33.26 8.55
N GLN A 229 -5.51 32.77 9.65
CA GLN A 229 -4.34 33.39 10.28
C GLN A 229 -3.03 33.01 9.57
N ALA A 230 -2.92 31.76 9.14
CA ALA A 230 -1.75 31.20 8.47
C ALA A 230 -1.67 31.56 6.97
N GLN A 231 -2.76 31.99 6.35
CA GLN A 231 -2.83 32.22 4.90
C GLN A 231 -1.81 33.24 4.39
N SER A 232 -1.49 34.28 5.17
CA SER A 232 -0.45 35.25 4.80
C SER A 232 0.98 34.73 5.01
N ILE A 233 1.16 33.80 5.96
CA ILE A 233 2.45 33.18 6.26
C ILE A 233 2.79 32.15 5.17
N LEU A 234 1.79 31.37 4.74
CA LEU A 234 1.93 30.26 3.80
C LEU A 234 1.61 30.64 2.35
N ALA A 235 1.57 31.93 2.03
CA ALA A 235 1.17 32.42 0.71
C ALA A 235 2.02 31.85 -0.43
N ASP A 236 3.30 31.55 -0.16
CA ASP A 236 4.25 30.97 -1.11
C ASP A 236 4.37 29.44 -1.00
N ASN A 237 3.56 28.79 -0.14
CA ASN A 237 3.57 27.36 0.11
C ASN A 237 2.20 26.72 -0.24
N PRO A 238 1.96 26.42 -1.53
CA PRO A 238 0.67 25.90 -1.99
C PRO A 238 0.37 24.49 -1.45
N VAL A 239 1.39 23.73 -1.05
CA VAL A 239 1.22 22.39 -0.47
C VAL A 239 0.65 22.50 0.94
N ALA A 240 1.25 23.35 1.79
CA ALA A 240 0.75 23.58 3.14
C ALA A 240 -0.67 24.17 3.14
N LEU A 241 -0.98 25.09 2.22
CA LEU A 241 -2.33 25.63 2.07
C LEU A 241 -3.37 24.56 1.68
N ALA A 242 -3.02 23.63 0.78
CA ALA A 242 -3.91 22.53 0.41
C ALA A 242 -4.17 21.57 1.59
N ILE A 243 -3.16 21.33 2.44
CA ILE A 243 -3.32 20.51 3.65
C ILE A 243 -4.23 21.22 4.67
N LEU A 244 -4.12 22.54 4.80
CA LEU A 244 -5.06 23.33 5.63
C LEU A 244 -6.49 23.29 5.09
N ASP A 245 -6.69 23.28 3.78
CA ASP A 245 -8.02 23.08 3.18
C ASP A 245 -8.61 21.71 3.55
N GLU A 246 -7.80 20.65 3.52
CA GLU A 246 -8.22 19.31 3.93
C GLU A 246 -8.53 19.22 5.44
N LEU A 247 -7.78 19.94 6.26
CA LEU A 247 -7.99 20.00 7.71
C LEU A 247 -9.30 20.72 8.05
N GLU A 248 -9.55 21.89 7.45
CA GLU A 248 -10.81 22.63 7.61
C GLU A 248 -12.01 21.76 7.17
N ALA A 249 -11.90 21.08 6.01
CA ALA A 249 -12.96 20.19 5.54
C ALA A 249 -13.26 19.04 6.51
N LEU A 250 -12.23 18.48 7.17
CA LEU A 250 -12.39 17.44 8.19
C LEU A 250 -13.18 17.96 9.40
N LEU A 251 -12.82 19.15 9.90
CA LEU A 251 -13.48 19.78 11.05
C LEU A 251 -14.94 20.14 10.71
N GLU A 252 -15.18 20.74 9.54
CA GLU A 252 -16.53 21.04 9.05
C GLU A 252 -17.39 19.78 8.89
N GLU A 253 -16.82 18.69 8.35
CA GLU A 253 -17.53 17.42 8.16
C GLU A 253 -17.94 16.80 9.50
N SER A 254 -17.04 16.77 10.48
CA SER A 254 -17.32 16.28 11.83
C SER A 254 -18.42 17.11 12.50
N ARG A 255 -18.36 18.44 12.39
CA ARG A 255 -19.39 19.35 12.90
C ARG A 255 -20.74 19.14 12.23
N ALA A 256 -20.76 19.03 10.90
CA ALA A 256 -21.98 18.83 10.12
C ALA A 256 -22.67 17.49 10.42
N LYS A 257 -21.88 16.45 10.70
CA LYS A 257 -22.37 15.10 11.04
C LYS A 257 -22.65 14.92 12.53
N GLY A 258 -22.26 15.87 13.38
CA GLY A 258 -22.36 15.75 14.84
C GLY A 258 -21.56 14.57 15.40
N LYS A 259 -20.41 14.27 14.78
CA LYS A 259 -19.50 13.19 15.17
C LYS A 259 -18.18 13.77 15.66
N PRO A 260 -17.45 13.09 16.58
CA PRO A 260 -16.11 13.51 16.96
C PRO A 260 -15.18 13.53 15.75
N VAL A 261 -14.17 14.40 15.80
CA VAL A 261 -13.12 14.47 14.78
C VAL A 261 -12.28 13.19 14.80
N ASN A 262 -11.97 12.65 13.63
CA ASN A 262 -11.14 11.47 13.51
C ASN A 262 -9.69 11.80 13.90
N PRO A 263 -9.17 11.28 15.03
CA PRO A 263 -7.86 11.68 15.52
C PRO A 263 -6.72 11.15 14.66
N LEU A 264 -6.86 9.98 14.02
CA LEU A 264 -5.83 9.47 13.11
C LEU A 264 -5.74 10.35 11.86
N ARG A 265 -6.87 10.76 11.30
CA ARG A 265 -6.87 11.63 10.12
C ARG A 265 -6.33 13.02 10.45
N LEU A 266 -6.67 13.56 11.62
CA LEU A 266 -6.12 14.82 12.11
C LEU A 266 -4.60 14.73 12.32
N SER A 267 -4.12 13.64 12.92
CA SER A 267 -2.69 13.35 13.12
C SER A 267 -1.93 13.27 11.79
N ILE A 268 -2.45 12.53 10.80
CA ILE A 268 -1.83 12.40 9.47
C ILE A 268 -1.76 13.76 8.76
N LEU A 269 -2.84 14.56 8.83
CA LEU A 269 -2.85 15.90 8.24
C LEU A 269 -1.89 16.85 8.98
N GLY A 270 -1.79 16.74 10.30
CA GLY A 270 -0.84 17.51 11.11
C GLY A 270 0.60 17.21 10.74
N GLU A 271 0.96 15.93 10.61
CA GLU A 271 2.29 15.50 10.19
C GLU A 271 2.62 15.99 8.77
N LYS A 272 1.70 15.81 7.82
CA LYS A 272 1.86 16.31 6.45
C LYS A 272 2.05 17.82 6.43
N LEU A 273 1.28 18.54 7.23
CA LEU A 273 1.39 19.99 7.34
C LEU A 273 2.79 20.35 7.85
N TYR A 274 3.22 19.75 8.96
CA TYR A 274 4.54 20.03 9.55
C TYR A 274 5.69 19.74 8.56
N ASN A 275 5.64 18.61 7.86
CA ASN A 275 6.65 18.22 6.86
C ASN A 275 6.66 19.14 5.62
N ALA A 276 5.53 19.78 5.31
CA ALA A 276 5.44 20.74 4.21
C ALA A 276 5.97 22.14 4.58
N LEU A 277 6.16 22.43 5.87
CA LEU A 277 6.58 23.74 6.36
C LEU A 277 8.10 23.86 6.45
N SER A 278 8.61 25.05 6.14
CA SER A 278 9.99 25.45 6.43
C SER A 278 10.16 25.87 7.88
N GLU A 279 11.41 25.87 8.37
CA GLU A 279 11.74 26.26 9.74
C GLU A 279 11.29 27.70 10.07
N ASP A 280 11.38 28.61 9.10
CA ASP A 280 10.89 29.99 9.21
C ASP A 280 9.35 30.04 9.31
N GLU A 281 8.63 29.24 8.52
CA GLU A 281 7.16 29.17 8.58
C GLU A 281 6.68 28.54 9.89
N ILE A 282 7.34 27.49 10.38
CA ILE A 282 7.06 26.88 11.69
C ILE A 282 7.22 27.93 12.79
N GLN A 283 8.30 28.70 12.76
CA GLN A 283 8.55 29.72 13.78
C GLN A 283 7.51 30.86 13.72
N GLN A 284 6.99 31.19 12.54
CA GLN A 284 5.91 32.16 12.37
C GLN A 284 4.57 31.61 12.86
N LEU A 285 4.27 30.34 12.58
CA LEU A 285 3.06 29.65 13.05
C LEU A 285 3.02 29.52 14.58
N ARG A 286 4.15 29.24 15.24
CA ARG A 286 4.26 29.24 16.71
C ARG A 286 3.86 30.57 17.37
N ASN A 287 3.83 31.69 16.63
CA ASN A 287 3.42 32.98 17.19
C ASN A 287 1.91 33.21 17.10
N ILE A 288 1.17 32.39 16.35
CA ILE A 288 -0.27 32.54 16.11
C ILE A 288 -1.09 31.34 16.59
N VAL A 289 -0.45 30.18 16.79
CA VAL A 289 -1.06 28.93 17.26
C VAL A 289 -0.69 28.70 18.73
N ASP A 290 -1.60 28.16 19.54
CA ASP A 290 -1.31 27.84 20.94
C ASP A 290 -0.19 26.78 21.05
N ASP A 291 0.61 26.88 22.10
CA ASP A 291 1.72 25.96 22.36
C ASP A 291 1.23 24.50 22.44
N ASN A 292 0.00 24.24 22.93
CA ASN A 292 -0.56 22.89 22.98
C ASN A 292 -0.97 22.36 21.61
N THR A 293 -1.49 23.21 20.73
CA THR A 293 -1.84 22.85 19.34
C THR A 293 -0.58 22.63 18.51
N MET A 294 0.44 23.47 18.67
CA MET A 294 1.76 23.24 18.06
C MET A 294 2.40 21.94 18.57
N LYS A 295 2.31 21.70 19.88
CA LYS A 295 2.78 20.45 20.47
C LYS A 295 1.98 19.25 20.00
N PHE A 296 0.68 19.37 19.75
CA PHE A 296 -0.11 18.32 19.11
C PHE A 296 0.36 18.04 17.68
N LEU A 297 0.65 19.07 16.89
CA LEU A 297 1.21 18.90 15.53
C LEU A 297 2.60 18.25 15.55
N GLU A 298 3.40 18.48 16.61
CA GLU A 298 4.74 17.91 16.81
C GLU A 298 4.73 16.49 17.44
N GLU A 299 3.89 16.23 18.44
CA GLU A 299 3.87 14.95 19.19
C GLU A 299 3.26 13.80 18.39
N ASN A 300 2.44 14.10 17.39
CA ASN A 300 1.93 13.11 16.46
C ASN A 300 3.01 12.58 15.48
N MET A 301 4.26 13.06 15.57
CA MET A 301 5.41 12.55 14.82
C MET A 301 5.96 11.21 15.36
N ASP A 302 5.72 10.87 16.63
CA ASP A 302 6.38 9.75 17.32
C ASP A 302 5.68 8.37 17.18
N TRP A 303 4.62 8.27 16.38
CA TRP A 303 3.94 6.98 16.09
C TRP A 303 4.57 6.18 14.92
N PHE A 304 5.76 6.57 14.45
CA PHE A 304 6.46 5.97 13.29
C PHE A 304 7.75 5.21 13.64
#